data_AF-A0A848BSY6-F1
#
_entry.id   AF-A0A848BSY6-F1
#
_cell.length_a   1.000
_cell.length_b   1.000
_cell.length_c   1.000
_cell.angle_alpha   90.00
_cell.angle_beta   90.00
_cell.angle_gamma   90.00
#
_symmetry.space_group_name_H-M   'P 1'
#
loop_
_entity.id
_entity.type
_entity.pdbx_description
1 polymer ?
#
loop_
_entity_poly.entity_id
_entity_poly.type
_entity_poly.pdbx_seq_one_letter_code
_entity_poly.pdbx_strand_id
1 'polypeptide(L)'
;MLDRDYFDWLYGGFRFPDGTKPEYDGTFKEFQMFFMDWFRREREKELLTYPVLTCSVHLNEDGTPADEEFARSISKHAENGLSFFVYESKTVDSLSSCCRLRNQVTENTFSYTLGAGGISTGSIHVTTLNANRFVQQYPHGEWQEHLQPVIERMHKYLYAHDALIHDFIDAGLLTPYDAGLIDINKQYRTVGVNGLLEASEYETGGTDLDFYTEFLKYIHEQNVKDAKKYNVKFNCELIPAENLGVKNANWDKKDGILAARDCYNSYLFPVEDDSYNVIDKMRLHGEQATKYLDGGSACHLNLEQLLTADQFYNLILVAGKLGTNYWTFNVLMTCCNECGHIDVNTLPKCPKCGSEDVDYATRVIGYLKRITNFSLARQKEAGLRYYNKPKTK
;
A
#
# COMPACT_ATOMS: atom_id res chain seq x y z
N MET A 1 -9.34 1.41 -10.56
CA MET A 1 -10.80 1.51 -10.74
C MET A 1 -11.20 2.77 -10.02
N LEU A 2 -12.01 3.58 -10.66
CA LEU A 2 -12.36 4.92 -10.19
C LEU A 2 -13.87 5.00 -10.05
N ASP A 3 -14.33 5.60 -8.96
CA ASP A 3 -15.69 6.08 -8.86
C ASP A 3 -15.91 7.36 -9.70
N ARG A 4 -17.12 7.91 -9.62
CA ARG A 4 -17.50 9.09 -10.40
C ARG A 4 -16.64 10.31 -10.08
N ASP A 5 -16.43 10.61 -8.80
CA ASP A 5 -15.77 11.85 -8.40
C ASP A 5 -14.29 11.83 -8.77
N TYR A 6 -13.62 10.67 -8.62
CA TYR A 6 -12.25 10.50 -9.12
C TYR A 6 -12.17 10.60 -10.64
N PHE A 7 -13.13 10.01 -11.36
CA PHE A 7 -13.18 10.13 -12.81
C PHE A 7 -13.35 11.59 -13.25
N ASP A 8 -14.31 12.31 -12.68
CA ASP A 8 -14.61 13.70 -13.02
C ASP A 8 -13.42 14.61 -12.69
N TRP A 9 -12.73 14.36 -11.58
CA TRP A 9 -11.52 15.10 -11.22
C TRP A 9 -10.38 14.89 -12.22
N LEU A 10 -10.11 13.63 -12.61
CA LEU A 10 -9.03 13.30 -13.56
C LEU A 10 -9.35 13.74 -15.00
N TYR A 11 -10.59 13.56 -15.42
CA TYR A 11 -10.96 13.57 -16.83
C TYR A 11 -11.99 14.65 -17.20
N GLY A 12 -12.56 15.39 -16.26
CA GLY A 12 -13.57 16.42 -16.56
C GLY A 12 -13.06 17.54 -17.49
N GLY A 13 -11.77 17.87 -17.37
CA GLY A 13 -11.08 18.82 -18.26
C GLY A 13 -10.62 18.20 -19.59
N PHE A 14 -10.54 16.88 -19.69
CA PHE A 14 -9.96 16.17 -20.83
C PHE A 14 -10.88 16.18 -22.05
N ARG A 15 -10.28 16.19 -23.25
CA ARG A 15 -10.97 15.99 -24.53
C ARG A 15 -10.20 14.94 -25.33
N PHE A 16 -10.93 14.01 -25.93
CA PHE A 16 -10.35 13.06 -26.88
C PHE A 16 -9.86 13.76 -28.15
N PRO A 17 -9.02 13.10 -28.99
CA PRO A 17 -8.54 13.68 -30.25
C PRO A 17 -9.63 14.13 -31.22
N ASP A 18 -10.84 13.56 -31.12
CA ASP A 18 -12.02 13.94 -31.88
C ASP A 18 -12.83 15.10 -31.26
N GLY A 19 -12.36 15.64 -30.12
CA GLY A 19 -12.99 16.74 -29.39
C GLY A 19 -14.09 16.32 -28.41
N THR A 20 -14.45 15.03 -28.35
CA THR A 20 -15.48 14.53 -27.43
C THR A 20 -14.99 14.54 -25.98
N LYS A 21 -15.95 14.58 -25.04
CA LYS A 21 -15.66 14.51 -23.60
C LYS A 21 -15.72 13.07 -23.12
N PRO A 22 -14.90 12.68 -22.14
CA PRO A 22 -15.07 11.42 -21.45
C PRO A 22 -16.34 11.45 -20.59
N GLU A 23 -17.08 10.36 -20.59
CA GLU A 23 -18.31 10.19 -19.79
C GLU A 23 -18.12 9.03 -18.81
N TYR A 24 -18.49 9.26 -17.54
CA TYR A 24 -18.38 8.22 -16.51
C TYR A 24 -19.42 7.12 -16.75
N ASP A 25 -20.69 7.53 -16.91
CA ASP A 25 -21.79 6.63 -17.20
C ASP A 25 -21.67 6.07 -18.62
N GLY A 26 -22.00 4.79 -18.78
CA GLY A 26 -21.82 4.06 -20.03
C GLY A 26 -20.47 3.36 -20.09
N THR A 27 -19.76 3.53 -21.20
CA THR A 27 -18.61 2.68 -21.57
C THR A 27 -17.50 2.65 -20.51
N PHE A 28 -17.19 3.76 -19.84
CA PHE A 28 -16.13 3.77 -18.83
C PHE A 28 -16.48 2.92 -17.61
N LYS A 29 -17.62 3.21 -16.95
CA LYS A 29 -18.12 2.42 -15.81
C LYS A 29 -18.30 0.95 -16.19
N GLU A 30 -18.96 0.66 -17.31
CA GLU A 30 -19.20 -0.71 -17.77
C GLU A 30 -17.89 -1.47 -18.03
N PHE A 31 -16.91 -0.83 -18.68
CA PHE A 31 -15.63 -1.45 -18.98
C PHE A 31 -14.83 -1.80 -17.72
N GLN A 32 -14.80 -0.91 -16.72
CA GLN A 32 -14.12 -1.19 -15.45
C GLN A 32 -14.73 -2.40 -14.73
N MET A 33 -16.07 -2.49 -14.68
CA MET A 33 -16.76 -3.62 -14.04
C MET A 33 -16.58 -4.92 -14.83
N PHE A 34 -16.66 -4.84 -16.16
CA PHE A 34 -16.34 -5.95 -17.06
C PHE A 34 -14.93 -6.46 -16.81
N PHE A 35 -13.93 -5.57 -16.76
CA PHE A 35 -12.54 -5.94 -16.53
C PHE A 35 -12.37 -6.64 -15.17
N MET A 36 -13.05 -6.18 -14.11
CA MET A 36 -12.98 -6.84 -12.80
C MET A 36 -13.52 -8.27 -12.84
N ASP A 37 -14.68 -8.52 -13.48
CA ASP A 37 -15.22 -9.89 -13.60
C ASP A 37 -14.35 -10.76 -14.53
N TRP A 38 -13.91 -10.21 -15.67
CA TRP A 38 -13.00 -10.92 -16.57
C TRP A 38 -11.71 -11.32 -15.86
N PHE A 39 -11.07 -10.39 -15.16
CA PHE A 39 -9.79 -10.63 -14.50
C PHE A 39 -9.91 -11.65 -13.37
N ARG A 40 -11.03 -11.66 -12.64
CA ARG A 40 -11.37 -12.71 -11.67
C ARG A 40 -11.45 -14.09 -12.35
N ARG A 41 -12.17 -14.21 -13.46
CA ARG A 41 -12.33 -15.47 -14.19
C ARG A 41 -11.02 -15.96 -14.79
N GLU A 42 -10.17 -15.06 -15.29
CA GLU A 42 -8.84 -15.45 -15.77
C GLU A 42 -7.95 -15.95 -14.62
N ARG A 43 -8.11 -15.43 -13.39
CA ARG A 43 -7.40 -15.93 -12.21
C ARG A 43 -7.76 -17.36 -11.80
N GLU A 44 -8.88 -17.91 -12.26
CA GLU A 44 -9.23 -19.33 -12.06
C GLU A 44 -8.45 -20.26 -13.01
N LYS A 45 -7.83 -19.70 -14.07
CA LYS A 45 -7.02 -20.42 -15.06
C LYS A 45 -5.52 -20.31 -14.77
N GLU A 46 -5.06 -19.11 -14.41
CA GLU A 46 -3.66 -18.80 -14.13
C GLU A 46 -3.57 -17.71 -13.05
N LEU A 47 -2.60 -17.80 -12.13
CA LEU A 47 -2.51 -16.83 -11.04
C LEU A 47 -1.90 -15.51 -11.52
N LEU A 48 -2.75 -14.59 -11.98
CA LEU A 48 -2.33 -13.27 -12.44
C LEU A 48 -1.93 -12.34 -11.28
N THR A 49 -0.62 -12.17 -11.07
CA THR A 49 -0.06 -11.21 -10.10
C THR A 49 -0.36 -9.76 -10.49
N TYR A 50 -0.33 -9.45 -11.80
CA TYR A 50 -0.49 -8.11 -12.35
C TYR A 50 -1.68 -8.01 -13.32
N PRO A 51 -2.28 -6.82 -13.47
CA PRO A 51 -2.02 -5.61 -12.67
C PRO A 51 -2.47 -5.76 -11.22
N VAL A 52 -1.82 -5.02 -10.31
CA VAL A 52 -2.36 -4.84 -8.95
C VAL A 52 -3.57 -3.92 -9.08
N LEU A 53 -4.71 -4.35 -8.56
CA LEU A 53 -5.96 -3.60 -8.66
C LEU A 53 -6.14 -2.74 -7.42
N THR A 54 -6.54 -1.49 -7.65
CA THR A 54 -7.00 -0.56 -6.62
C THR A 54 -8.33 0.04 -7.05
N CYS A 55 -9.29 0.11 -6.14
CA CYS A 55 -10.55 0.81 -6.28
C CYS A 55 -10.48 2.10 -5.44
N SER A 56 -10.51 3.25 -6.09
CA SER A 56 -10.53 4.56 -5.44
C SER A 56 -11.97 4.98 -5.15
N VAL A 57 -12.26 5.25 -3.89
CA VAL A 57 -13.58 5.61 -3.36
C VAL A 57 -13.48 6.97 -2.67
N HIS A 58 -14.19 7.95 -3.20
CA HIS A 58 -14.35 9.25 -2.59
C HIS A 58 -15.32 9.14 -1.41
N LEU A 59 -14.99 9.81 -0.31
CA LEU A 59 -15.77 9.81 0.91
C LEU A 59 -16.42 11.18 1.13
N ASN A 60 -17.65 11.16 1.61
CA ASN A 60 -18.28 12.30 2.25
C ASN A 60 -17.55 12.67 3.54
N GLU A 61 -17.83 13.86 4.07
CA GLU A 61 -17.23 14.36 5.33
C GLU A 61 -17.45 13.42 6.54
N ASP A 62 -18.55 12.67 6.54
CA ASP A 62 -18.90 11.70 7.58
C ASP A 62 -18.19 10.33 7.43
N GLY A 63 -17.35 10.17 6.41
CA GLY A 63 -16.60 8.95 6.12
C GLY A 63 -17.40 7.88 5.36
N THR A 64 -18.58 8.20 4.82
CA THR A 64 -19.35 7.30 3.95
C THR A 64 -18.98 7.49 2.47
N PRO A 65 -19.07 6.45 1.61
CA PRO A 65 -18.83 6.60 0.17
C PRO A 65 -19.76 7.63 -0.49
N ALA A 66 -19.19 8.53 -1.29
CA ALA A 66 -19.96 9.47 -2.10
C ALA A 66 -20.72 8.77 -3.25
N ASP A 67 -20.09 7.76 -3.85
CA ASP A 67 -20.70 6.85 -4.83
C ASP A 67 -21.00 5.47 -4.18
N GLU A 68 -22.14 5.38 -3.48
CA GLU A 68 -22.57 4.15 -2.82
C GLU A 68 -22.78 2.99 -3.82
N GLU A 69 -23.23 3.28 -5.05
CA GLU A 69 -23.43 2.27 -6.08
C GLU A 69 -22.11 1.60 -6.46
N PHE A 70 -21.07 2.41 -6.70
CA PHE A 70 -19.72 1.90 -6.96
C PHE A 70 -19.17 1.10 -5.79
N ALA A 71 -19.30 1.60 -4.56
CA ALA A 71 -18.85 0.89 -3.35
C ALA A 71 -19.55 -0.48 -3.19
N ARG A 72 -20.85 -0.56 -3.48
CA ARG A 72 -21.60 -1.83 -3.49
C ARG A 72 -21.19 -2.75 -4.64
N SER A 73 -20.91 -2.20 -5.81
CA SER A 73 -20.44 -3.00 -6.96
C SER A 73 -19.09 -3.68 -6.68
N ILE A 74 -18.10 -2.92 -6.18
CA ILE A 74 -16.80 -3.52 -5.82
C ILE A 74 -16.93 -4.53 -4.67
N SER A 75 -17.88 -4.31 -3.75
CA SER A 75 -18.21 -5.28 -2.69
C SER A 75 -18.72 -6.61 -3.25
N LYS A 76 -19.50 -6.58 -4.32
CA LYS A 76 -19.95 -7.79 -5.02
C LYS A 76 -18.79 -8.53 -5.70
N HIS A 77 -17.83 -7.80 -6.28
CA HIS A 77 -16.62 -8.41 -6.82
C HIS A 77 -15.75 -9.06 -5.73
N ALA A 78 -15.65 -8.44 -4.56
CA ALA A 78 -14.94 -8.99 -3.41
C ALA A 78 -15.58 -10.30 -2.92
N GLU A 79 -16.92 -10.34 -2.80
CA GLU A 79 -17.67 -11.54 -2.44
C GLU A 79 -17.43 -12.70 -3.43
N ASN A 80 -17.30 -12.39 -4.73
CA ASN A 80 -16.99 -13.38 -5.75
C ASN A 80 -15.52 -13.86 -5.74
N GLY A 81 -14.68 -13.36 -4.83
CA GLY A 81 -13.30 -13.79 -4.65
C GLY A 81 -12.25 -12.95 -5.38
N LEU A 82 -12.60 -11.78 -5.94
CA LEU A 82 -11.60 -10.88 -6.50
C LEU A 82 -10.94 -10.04 -5.40
N SER A 83 -9.66 -10.29 -5.10
CA SER A 83 -8.87 -9.44 -4.20
C SER A 83 -8.26 -8.23 -4.92
N PHE A 84 -8.43 -7.05 -4.30
CA PHE A 84 -7.95 -5.73 -4.71
C PHE A 84 -7.68 -4.84 -3.49
N PHE A 85 -7.05 -3.67 -3.69
CA PHE A 85 -6.94 -2.62 -2.69
C PHE A 85 -8.11 -1.66 -2.78
N VAL A 86 -8.53 -1.10 -1.65
CA VAL A 86 -9.44 0.04 -1.58
C VAL A 86 -8.61 1.25 -1.15
N TYR A 87 -8.70 2.33 -1.92
CA TYR A 87 -8.18 3.63 -1.55
C TYR A 87 -9.35 4.56 -1.22
N GLU A 88 -9.40 5.05 0.01
CA GLU A 88 -10.49 5.89 0.52
C GLU A 88 -9.95 7.27 0.92
N SER A 89 -10.62 8.32 0.47
CA SER A 89 -10.21 9.70 0.78
C SER A 89 -11.41 10.64 0.74
N LYS A 90 -11.41 11.64 1.65
CA LYS A 90 -12.37 12.76 1.64
C LYS A 90 -12.07 13.80 0.55
N THR A 91 -10.96 13.63 -0.16
CA THR A 91 -10.53 14.47 -1.27
C THR A 91 -10.13 13.61 -2.45
N VAL A 92 -10.45 14.06 -3.67
CA VAL A 92 -10.10 13.40 -4.94
C VAL A 92 -8.77 13.87 -5.52
N ASP A 93 -8.07 14.77 -4.83
CA ASP A 93 -6.78 15.35 -5.20
C ASP A 93 -5.59 14.38 -5.04
N SER A 94 -5.85 13.13 -4.65
CA SER A 94 -4.81 12.16 -4.40
C SER A 94 -5.19 10.77 -4.92
N LEU A 95 -4.24 10.09 -5.55
CA LEU A 95 -4.36 8.66 -5.87
C LEU A 95 -3.17 7.91 -5.28
N SER A 96 -3.38 6.62 -5.01
CA SER A 96 -2.28 5.71 -4.75
C SER A 96 -1.59 5.32 -6.07
N SER A 97 -0.31 5.64 -6.23
CA SER A 97 0.55 5.08 -7.26
C SER A 97 1.09 3.72 -6.82
N CYS A 98 1.00 2.72 -7.70
CA CYS A 98 1.55 1.37 -7.50
C CYS A 98 1.05 0.69 -6.20
N CYS A 99 1.96 0.18 -5.35
CA CYS A 99 1.64 -0.69 -4.22
C CYS A 99 1.13 0.02 -2.96
N ARG A 100 1.27 1.35 -2.83
CA ARG A 100 0.78 2.18 -1.70
C ARG A 100 1.18 3.66 -1.72
N LEU A 101 1.98 4.11 -2.69
CA LEU A 101 2.51 5.47 -2.70
C LEU A 101 1.35 6.48 -2.78
N ARG A 102 1.12 7.25 -1.73
CA ARG A 102 0.12 8.33 -1.76
C ARG A 102 0.73 9.55 -2.44
N ASN A 103 -0.04 10.21 -3.31
CA ASN A 103 0.39 11.46 -3.93
C ASN A 103 -0.69 12.52 -3.72
N GLN A 104 -0.38 13.59 -3.00
CA GLN A 104 -1.23 14.79 -2.98
C GLN A 104 -0.89 15.65 -4.20
N VAL A 105 -1.89 15.91 -5.05
CA VAL A 105 -1.73 16.72 -6.26
C VAL A 105 -2.23 18.13 -5.96
N THR A 106 -1.32 19.09 -5.98
CA THR A 106 -1.65 20.50 -5.74
C THR A 106 -2.22 21.22 -6.97
N GLU A 107 -2.03 20.68 -8.19
CA GLU A 107 -2.54 21.27 -9.43
C GLU A 107 -2.92 20.19 -10.46
N ASN A 108 -4.14 20.27 -11.01
CA ASN A 108 -4.65 19.40 -12.09
C ASN A 108 -3.96 19.75 -13.43
N THR A 109 -2.68 19.39 -13.54
CA THR A 109 -1.85 19.65 -14.73
C THR A 109 -1.98 18.50 -15.71
N PHE A 110 -3.13 18.43 -16.38
CA PHE A 110 -3.34 17.54 -17.51
C PHE A 110 -2.37 17.92 -18.65
N SER A 111 -1.52 17.00 -19.09
CA SER A 111 -0.58 17.25 -20.20
C SER A 111 -1.30 17.02 -21.54
N TYR A 112 -1.48 18.12 -22.30
CA TYR A 112 -2.36 18.18 -23.46
C TYR A 112 -1.84 17.47 -24.72
N THR A 113 -0.59 16.99 -24.76
CA THR A 113 0.08 16.78 -26.05
C THR A 113 0.27 15.32 -26.48
N LEU A 114 0.15 14.33 -25.58
CA LEU A 114 0.52 12.94 -25.91
C LEU A 114 -0.41 11.83 -25.42
N GLY A 115 -1.58 12.16 -24.85
CA GLY A 115 -2.54 11.12 -24.40
C GLY A 115 -2.02 10.22 -23.28
N ALA A 116 -0.89 10.56 -22.64
CA ALA A 116 -0.41 9.97 -21.40
C ALA A 116 -1.25 10.52 -20.24
N GLY A 117 -2.51 10.08 -20.16
CA GLY A 117 -3.43 10.38 -19.08
C GLY A 117 -3.02 9.63 -17.82
N GLY A 118 -2.27 10.30 -16.96
CA GLY A 118 -1.95 9.81 -15.63
C GLY A 118 -1.40 10.95 -14.76
N ILE A 119 -1.63 10.85 -13.45
CA ILE A 119 -0.88 11.64 -12.48
C ILE A 119 0.58 11.23 -12.63
N SER A 120 1.39 12.01 -13.35
CA SER A 120 2.83 11.75 -13.53
C SER A 120 3.55 12.08 -12.24
N THR A 121 3.44 11.20 -11.26
CA THR A 121 4.01 11.32 -9.91
C THR A 121 4.64 9.98 -9.51
N GLY A 122 5.76 10.04 -8.80
CA GLY A 122 6.54 8.88 -8.40
C GLY A 122 7.61 9.27 -7.39
N SER A 123 8.58 8.39 -7.15
CA SER A 123 9.75 8.69 -6.32
C SER A 123 11.03 8.36 -7.08
N ILE A 124 12.02 9.25 -7.01
CA ILE A 124 13.33 9.06 -7.63
C ILE A 124 14.11 7.98 -6.88
N HIS A 125 14.07 8.04 -5.55
CA HIS A 125 14.82 7.14 -4.70
C HIS A 125 14.18 7.04 -3.32
N VAL A 126 14.34 5.86 -2.71
CA VAL A 126 13.89 5.58 -1.35
C VAL A 126 15.09 5.20 -0.50
N THR A 127 15.37 5.96 0.55
CA THR A 127 16.37 5.60 1.57
C THR A 127 15.62 5.25 2.84
N THR A 128 15.85 4.05 3.40
CA THR A 128 15.05 3.54 4.52
C THR A 128 15.77 3.58 5.86
N LEU A 129 15.09 4.11 6.87
CA LEU A 129 15.48 4.03 8.27
C LEU A 129 14.99 2.71 8.88
N ASN A 130 15.90 1.97 9.53
CA ASN A 130 15.54 0.91 10.46
C ASN A 130 15.16 1.54 11.81
N ALA A 131 13.87 1.73 12.06
CA ALA A 131 13.35 2.41 13.25
C ALA A 131 13.67 1.64 14.53
N ASN A 132 13.58 0.30 14.49
CA ASN A 132 13.88 -0.56 15.64
C ASN A 132 15.31 -0.35 16.13
N ARG A 133 16.28 -0.47 15.22
CA ARG A 133 17.69 -0.19 15.52
C ARG A 133 17.87 1.21 16.06
N PHE A 134 17.27 2.20 15.41
CA PHE A 134 17.45 3.60 15.78
C PHE A 134 16.99 3.86 17.23
N VAL A 135 15.79 3.42 17.60
CA VAL A 135 15.24 3.66 18.95
C VAL A 135 16.09 2.96 20.01
N GLN A 136 16.51 1.72 19.78
CA GLN A 136 17.30 0.95 20.74
C GLN A 136 18.73 1.46 20.97
N GLN A 137 19.23 2.37 20.12
CA GLN A 137 20.57 2.95 20.26
C GLN A 137 20.64 4.10 21.29
N TYR A 138 19.49 4.56 21.79
CA TYR A 138 19.40 5.67 22.73
C TYR A 138 18.72 5.24 24.02
N PRO A 139 18.89 6.00 25.12
CA PRO A 139 18.13 5.78 26.33
C PRO A 139 16.63 5.80 26.05
N HIS A 140 15.90 4.99 26.81
CA HIS A 140 14.45 4.91 26.72
C HIS A 140 13.81 6.28 26.99
N GLY A 141 12.89 6.69 26.11
CA GLY A 141 12.23 7.99 26.13
C GLY A 141 13.04 9.15 25.52
N GLU A 142 14.25 8.90 25.00
CA GLU A 142 15.17 9.96 24.55
C GLU A 142 15.51 9.89 23.05
N TRP A 143 14.84 9.04 22.26
CA TRP A 143 15.16 8.87 20.83
C TRP A 143 14.83 10.09 19.97
N GLN A 144 13.87 10.92 20.38
CA GLN A 144 13.37 12.07 19.60
C GLN A 144 14.48 13.07 19.27
N GLU A 145 15.33 13.39 20.25
CA GLU A 145 16.40 14.39 20.12
C GLU A 145 17.48 13.95 19.11
N HIS A 146 17.55 12.65 18.83
CA HIS A 146 18.55 12.05 17.96
C HIS A 146 18.05 11.77 16.54
N LEU A 147 16.74 11.90 16.28
CA LEU A 147 16.17 11.54 14.97
C LEU A 147 16.48 12.58 13.90
N GLN A 148 16.44 13.87 14.24
CA GLN A 148 16.67 14.94 13.28
C GLN A 148 18.03 14.83 12.54
N PRO A 149 19.19 14.63 13.20
CA PRO A 149 20.47 14.46 12.51
C PRO A 149 20.53 13.26 11.56
N VAL A 150 19.73 12.21 11.81
CA VAL A 150 19.63 11.04 10.94
C VAL A 150 18.83 11.39 9.69
N ILE A 151 17.67 12.04 9.85
CA ILE A 151 16.83 12.46 8.72
C ILE A 151 17.56 13.48 7.82
N GLU A 152 18.25 14.46 8.41
CA GLU A 152 19.07 15.43 7.65
C GLU A 152 20.16 14.74 6.82
N ARG A 153 20.71 13.61 7.30
CA ARG A 153 21.69 12.81 6.56
C ARG A 153 21.03 12.03 5.42
N MET A 154 19.86 11.45 5.67
CA MET A 154 19.07 10.76 4.62
C MET A 154 18.70 11.72 3.49
N HIS A 155 18.28 12.96 3.80
CA HIS A 155 18.01 13.98 2.79
C HIS A 155 19.23 14.29 1.93
N LYS A 156 20.44 14.36 2.51
CA LYS A 156 21.67 14.55 1.73
C LYS A 156 21.93 13.40 0.76
N TYR A 157 21.69 12.15 1.18
CA TYR A 157 21.85 10.99 0.29
C TYR A 157 20.83 10.96 -0.83
N LEU A 158 19.56 11.25 -0.50
CA LEU A 158 18.49 11.38 -1.47
C LEU A 158 18.77 12.48 -2.49
N TYR A 159 19.26 13.64 -2.03
CA TYR A 159 19.62 14.76 -2.89
C TYR A 159 20.87 14.48 -3.74
N ALA A 160 21.84 13.72 -3.21
CA ALA A 160 22.99 13.30 -4.00
C ALA A 160 22.59 12.33 -5.13
N HIS A 161 21.65 11.41 -4.86
CA HIS A 161 21.11 10.53 -5.90
C HIS A 161 20.28 11.30 -6.92
N ASP A 162 19.52 12.30 -6.46
CA ASP A 162 18.80 13.21 -7.33
C ASP A 162 19.70 13.94 -8.33
N ALA A 163 20.84 14.46 -7.87
CA ALA A 163 21.82 15.09 -8.75
C ALA A 163 22.34 14.11 -9.84
N LEU A 164 22.59 12.85 -9.48
CA LEU A 164 22.98 11.82 -10.44
C LEU A 164 21.91 11.56 -11.52
N ILE A 165 20.63 11.60 -11.15
CA ILE A 165 19.54 11.45 -12.11
C ILE A 165 19.47 12.64 -13.06
N HIS A 166 19.71 13.87 -12.58
CA HIS A 166 19.83 15.05 -13.45
C HIS A 166 20.99 14.89 -14.44
N ASP A 167 22.17 14.43 -13.99
CA ASP A 167 23.30 14.16 -14.89
C ASP A 167 22.94 13.16 -16.01
N PHE A 168 22.15 12.12 -15.69
CA PHE A 168 21.68 11.16 -16.69
C PHE A 168 20.63 11.72 -17.65
N ILE A 169 19.75 12.61 -17.19
CA ILE A 169 18.81 13.33 -18.05
C ILE A 169 19.57 14.26 -18.99
N ASP A 170 20.48 15.08 -18.46
CA ASP A 170 21.28 16.02 -19.25
C ASP A 170 22.18 15.31 -20.28
N ALA A 171 22.62 14.08 -19.98
CA ALA A 171 23.34 13.22 -20.90
C ALA A 171 22.45 12.48 -21.93
N GLY A 172 21.13 12.64 -21.88
CA GLY A 172 20.17 11.98 -22.78
C GLY A 172 20.05 10.46 -22.57
N LEU A 173 20.39 9.97 -21.36
CA LEU A 173 20.37 8.54 -21.04
C LEU A 173 19.01 8.06 -20.55
N LEU A 174 18.10 8.99 -20.20
CA LEU A 174 16.78 8.69 -19.64
C LEU A 174 15.66 9.23 -20.53
N THR A 175 15.53 8.64 -21.73
CA THR A 175 14.57 9.05 -22.78
C THR A 175 13.09 9.16 -22.35
N PRO A 176 12.57 8.47 -21.31
CA PRO A 176 11.21 8.73 -20.83
C PRO A 176 11.00 10.15 -20.28
N TYR A 177 12.04 10.80 -19.75
CA TYR A 177 11.98 12.21 -19.33
C TYR A 177 11.93 13.12 -20.55
N ASP A 178 12.77 12.87 -21.55
CA ASP A 178 12.80 13.64 -22.81
C ASP A 178 11.47 13.57 -23.56
N ALA A 179 10.81 12.41 -23.52
CA ALA A 179 9.50 12.18 -24.14
C ALA A 179 8.33 12.80 -23.35
N GLY A 180 8.59 13.42 -22.19
CA GLY A 180 7.55 14.01 -21.34
C GLY A 180 6.64 12.99 -20.66
N LEU A 181 7.04 11.71 -20.59
CA LEU A 181 6.29 10.65 -19.90
C LEU A 181 6.48 10.72 -18.37
N ILE A 182 7.66 11.19 -17.94
CA ILE A 182 8.02 11.38 -16.53
C ILE A 182 8.43 12.84 -16.32
N ASP A 183 7.90 13.47 -15.27
CA ASP A 183 8.30 14.80 -14.85
C ASP A 183 9.06 14.74 -13.51
N ILE A 184 10.35 15.07 -13.53
CA ILE A 184 11.21 15.03 -12.35
C ILE A 184 10.74 15.98 -11.23
N ASN A 185 10.07 17.08 -11.57
CA ASN A 185 9.57 18.05 -10.59
C ASN A 185 8.36 17.50 -9.82
N LYS A 186 7.71 16.48 -10.37
CA LYS A 186 6.58 15.79 -9.73
C LYS A 186 7.02 14.57 -8.91
N GLN A 187 8.30 14.21 -8.92
CA GLN A 187 8.79 13.05 -8.18
C GLN A 187 9.29 13.41 -6.76
N TYR A 188 8.98 12.55 -5.81
CA TYR A 188 9.46 12.63 -4.44
C TYR A 188 10.86 12.04 -4.27
N ARG A 189 11.48 12.40 -3.14
CA ARG A 189 12.66 11.78 -2.56
C ARG A 189 12.21 11.18 -1.23
N THR A 190 12.17 9.86 -1.13
CA THR A 190 11.40 9.20 -0.06
C THR A 190 12.28 8.78 1.11
N VAL A 191 11.90 9.24 2.30
CA VAL A 191 12.35 8.69 3.57
C VAL A 191 11.49 7.46 3.87
N GLY A 192 12.04 6.28 3.62
CA GLY A 192 11.38 5.03 3.97
C GLY A 192 11.54 4.72 5.45
N VAL A 193 10.56 4.04 6.04
CA VAL A 193 10.61 3.52 7.41
C VAL A 193 10.27 2.04 7.45
N ASN A 194 11.03 1.26 8.21
CA ASN A 194 10.76 -0.15 8.50
C ASN A 194 11.15 -0.48 9.95
N GLY A 195 10.53 -1.50 10.54
CA GLY A 195 10.78 -1.88 11.95
C GLY A 195 10.09 -0.97 12.96
N LEU A 196 9.04 -0.23 12.57
CA LEU A 196 8.37 0.72 13.45
C LEU A 196 7.54 0.02 14.54
N LEU A 197 6.93 -1.14 14.22
CA LEU A 197 6.26 -1.99 15.21
C LEU A 197 7.26 -2.46 16.27
N GLU A 198 8.40 -3.02 15.84
CA GLU A 198 9.41 -3.52 16.78
C GLU A 198 10.00 -2.40 17.65
N ALA A 199 10.17 -1.20 17.07
CA ALA A 199 10.56 -0.01 17.83
C ALA A 199 9.52 0.35 18.91
N SER A 200 8.23 0.31 18.57
CA SER A 200 7.13 0.54 19.51
C SER A 200 7.11 -0.53 20.60
N GLU A 201 7.25 -1.81 20.26
CA GLU A 201 7.26 -2.89 21.25
C GLU A 201 8.41 -2.76 22.25
N TYR A 202 9.58 -2.32 21.78
CA TYR A 202 10.71 -2.02 22.67
C TYR A 202 10.43 -0.79 23.57
N GLU A 203 9.84 0.27 23.01
CA GLU A 203 9.69 1.56 23.67
C GLU A 203 8.44 1.68 24.55
N THR A 204 7.37 0.97 24.24
CA THR A 204 6.08 1.10 24.92
C THR A 204 5.52 -0.24 25.40
N GLY A 205 6.18 -1.35 25.06
CA GLY A 205 5.76 -2.70 25.42
C GLY A 205 4.71 -3.30 24.49
N GLY A 206 4.33 -2.62 23.40
CA GLY A 206 3.35 -3.13 22.44
C GLY A 206 3.11 -2.18 21.26
N THR A 207 1.97 -2.34 20.59
CA THR A 207 1.51 -1.38 19.58
C THR A 207 1.06 -0.08 20.24
N ASP A 208 1.60 1.06 19.81
CA ASP A 208 1.24 2.36 20.38
C ASP A 208 1.03 3.42 19.29
N LEU A 209 -0.21 3.92 19.19
CA LEU A 209 -0.61 4.93 18.21
C LEU A 209 0.08 6.28 18.42
N ASP A 210 0.32 6.69 19.66
CA ASP A 210 0.96 7.96 19.97
C ASP A 210 2.45 7.91 19.61
N PHE A 211 3.12 6.79 19.92
CA PHE A 211 4.49 6.55 19.46
C PHE A 211 4.59 6.59 17.93
N TYR A 212 3.73 5.86 17.20
CA TYR A 212 3.73 5.90 15.73
C TYR A 212 3.50 7.31 15.19
N THR A 213 2.52 8.02 15.76
CA THR A 213 2.17 9.38 15.35
C THR A 213 3.34 10.33 15.56
N GLU A 214 3.97 10.28 16.72
CA GLU A 214 5.09 11.15 17.08
C GLU A 214 6.30 10.89 16.18
N PHE A 215 6.68 9.62 15.99
CA PHE A 215 7.81 9.23 15.14
C PHE A 215 7.64 9.73 13.70
N LEU A 216 6.45 9.50 13.12
CA LEU A 216 6.14 9.92 11.77
C LEU A 216 6.01 11.44 11.64
N LYS A 217 5.52 12.13 12.69
CA LYS A 217 5.47 13.59 12.76
C LYS A 217 6.86 14.20 12.65
N TYR A 218 7.84 13.70 13.41
CA TYR A 218 9.22 14.22 13.36
C TYR A 218 9.81 14.12 11.95
N ILE A 219 9.60 13.00 11.26
CA ILE A 219 10.06 12.84 9.88
C ILE A 219 9.36 13.84 8.97
N HIS A 220 8.04 13.95 9.04
CA HIS A 220 7.26 14.87 8.22
C HIS A 220 7.69 16.34 8.41
N GLU A 221 7.87 16.79 9.66
CA GLU A 221 8.32 18.15 9.96
C GLU A 221 9.70 18.45 9.36
N GLN A 222 10.63 17.50 9.41
CA GLN A 222 11.93 17.65 8.74
C GLN A 222 11.81 17.62 7.21
N ASN A 223 10.97 16.75 6.65
CA ASN A 223 10.71 16.70 5.20
C ASN A 223 10.19 18.06 4.70
N VAL A 224 9.22 18.66 5.39
CA VAL A 224 8.65 19.98 5.02
C VAL A 224 9.69 21.09 5.13
N LYS A 225 10.51 21.08 6.18
CA LYS A 225 11.59 22.06 6.39
C LYS A 225 12.65 21.96 5.28
N ASP A 226 13.16 20.75 5.02
CA ASP A 226 14.26 20.54 4.09
C ASP A 226 13.82 20.58 2.62
N ALA A 227 12.55 20.29 2.31
CA ALA A 227 11.98 20.47 0.96
C ALA A 227 12.21 21.91 0.45
N LYS A 228 12.01 22.92 1.31
CA LYS A 228 12.26 24.33 0.97
C LYS A 228 13.75 24.61 0.76
N LYS A 229 14.60 24.00 1.58
CA LYS A 229 16.05 24.20 1.54
C LYS A 229 16.67 23.63 0.26
N TYR A 230 16.26 22.43 -0.15
CA TYR A 230 16.79 21.75 -1.33
C TYR A 230 16.00 22.04 -2.61
N ASN A 231 14.84 22.71 -2.50
CA ASN A 231 13.90 22.94 -3.59
C ASN A 231 13.47 21.63 -4.30
N VAL A 232 13.19 20.60 -3.51
CA VAL A 232 12.70 19.29 -3.98
C VAL A 232 11.57 18.80 -3.08
N LYS A 233 10.83 17.77 -3.52
CA LYS A 233 9.76 17.15 -2.73
C LYS A 233 10.31 15.97 -1.92
N PHE A 234 10.13 15.99 -0.60
CA PHE A 234 10.34 14.83 0.27
C PHE A 234 9.00 14.25 0.74
N ASN A 235 8.96 12.94 0.98
CA ASN A 235 7.84 12.26 1.63
C ASN A 235 8.32 11.11 2.53
N CYS A 236 7.41 10.54 3.30
CA CYS A 236 7.63 9.43 4.24
C CYS A 236 6.74 8.23 3.90
N GLU A 237 7.33 7.05 3.74
CA GLU A 237 6.61 5.81 3.42
C GLU A 237 6.93 4.69 4.41
N LEU A 238 5.91 3.94 4.85
CA LEU A 238 6.11 2.62 5.46
C LEU A 238 6.40 1.60 4.33
N ILE A 239 7.66 1.42 3.96
CA ILE A 239 8.09 0.75 2.71
C ILE A 239 7.83 -0.77 2.64
N PRO A 240 7.69 -1.38 1.44
CA PRO A 240 7.68 -2.82 1.13
C PRO A 240 8.25 -3.76 2.17
N ALA A 241 9.54 -3.46 2.35
CA ALA A 241 10.53 -4.22 3.06
C ALA A 241 10.60 -5.69 2.64
N GLU A 242 10.22 -6.07 1.41
CA GLU A 242 10.19 -7.48 0.95
C GLU A 242 11.46 -8.24 1.36
N ASN A 243 12.61 -7.74 0.90
CA ASN A 243 13.92 -8.27 1.26
C ASN A 243 14.56 -7.50 2.43
N LEU A 244 14.26 -6.20 2.56
CA LEU A 244 14.91 -5.36 3.57
C LEU A 244 14.48 -5.70 5.00
N GLY A 245 13.23 -6.09 5.22
CA GLY A 245 12.71 -6.43 6.55
C GLY A 245 13.44 -7.62 7.18
N VAL A 246 13.78 -8.62 6.36
CA VAL A 246 14.60 -9.78 6.78
C VAL A 246 16.04 -9.37 7.05
N LYS A 247 16.60 -8.47 6.22
CA LYS A 247 17.97 -7.96 6.40
C LYS A 247 18.10 -7.13 7.67
N ASN A 248 17.17 -6.21 7.93
CA ASN A 248 17.14 -5.39 9.13
C ASN A 248 17.11 -6.26 10.40
N ALA A 249 16.19 -7.23 10.46
CA ALA A 249 16.12 -8.17 11.58
C ALA A 249 17.43 -8.95 11.78
N ASN A 250 18.04 -9.46 10.69
CA ASN A 250 19.31 -10.18 10.78
C ASN A 250 20.49 -9.30 11.21
N TRP A 251 20.57 -8.07 10.70
CA TRP A 251 21.60 -7.11 11.11
C TRP A 251 21.45 -6.75 12.58
N ASP A 252 20.22 -6.51 13.04
CA ASP A 252 19.91 -6.19 14.44
C ASP A 252 20.34 -7.33 15.37
N LYS A 253 19.97 -8.57 15.07
CA LYS A 253 20.40 -9.76 15.82
C LYS A 253 21.92 -9.89 15.89
N LYS A 254 22.60 -9.65 14.77
CA LYS A 254 24.06 -9.75 14.68
C LYS A 254 24.76 -8.72 15.57
N ASP A 255 24.18 -7.53 15.69
CA ASP A 255 24.74 -6.42 16.45
C ASP A 255 24.23 -6.38 17.91
N GLY A 256 23.46 -7.39 18.35
CA GLY A 256 22.92 -7.48 19.71
C GLY A 256 21.71 -6.57 19.99
N ILE A 257 21.11 -6.00 18.96
CA ILE A 257 19.85 -5.24 19.03
C ILE A 257 18.70 -6.25 19.13
N LEU A 258 17.72 -5.98 20.01
CA LEU A 258 16.58 -6.86 20.20
C LEU A 258 15.72 -6.87 18.92
N ALA A 259 15.49 -8.07 18.39
CA ALA A 259 14.69 -8.28 17.19
C ALA A 259 13.69 -9.41 17.45
N ALA A 260 12.48 -9.05 17.87
CA ALA A 260 11.41 -9.99 18.20
C ALA A 260 11.01 -10.89 17.03
N ARG A 261 11.20 -10.41 15.79
CA ARG A 261 10.84 -11.12 14.56
C ARG A 261 12.06 -11.32 13.65
N ASP A 262 11.99 -12.36 12.81
CA ASP A 262 12.96 -12.62 11.72
C ASP A 262 12.73 -11.75 10.47
N CYS A 263 11.61 -11.03 10.43
CA CYS A 263 11.23 -10.20 9.31
C CYS A 263 10.39 -9.02 9.79
N TYR A 264 10.91 -7.80 9.66
CA TYR A 264 10.15 -6.59 9.96
C TYR A 264 9.19 -6.26 8.81
N ASN A 265 7.90 -6.22 9.11
CA ASN A 265 6.86 -5.85 8.16
C ASN A 265 6.65 -4.33 8.12
N SER A 266 5.84 -3.88 7.15
CA SER A 266 5.39 -2.49 7.06
C SER A 266 4.07 -2.23 7.80
N TYR A 267 3.66 -3.16 8.66
CA TYR A 267 2.41 -3.08 9.39
C TYR A 267 2.66 -2.54 10.79
N LEU A 268 1.69 -1.81 11.31
CA LEU A 268 1.69 -1.22 12.66
C LEU A 268 1.11 -2.16 13.72
N PHE A 269 0.98 -3.45 13.37
CA PHE A 269 0.46 -4.52 14.20
C PHE A 269 1.25 -5.81 13.97
N PRO A 270 1.39 -6.66 15.00
CA PRO A 270 1.97 -8.00 14.87
C PRO A 270 1.09 -8.87 13.98
N VAL A 271 1.69 -9.53 12.98
CA VAL A 271 0.92 -10.34 12.01
C VAL A 271 0.52 -11.70 12.57
N GLU A 272 1.25 -12.16 13.57
CA GLU A 272 1.13 -13.44 14.25
C GLU A 272 0.20 -13.42 15.46
N ASP A 273 -0.16 -12.23 15.95
CA ASP A 273 -0.98 -12.06 17.14
C ASP A 273 -2.48 -12.19 16.80
N ASP A 274 -3.15 -13.13 17.45
CA ASP A 274 -4.57 -13.42 17.24
C ASP A 274 -5.52 -12.61 18.15
N SER A 275 -4.97 -11.80 19.05
CA SER A 275 -5.76 -10.88 19.89
C SER A 275 -6.29 -9.67 19.11
N TYR A 276 -5.66 -9.31 17.99
CA TYR A 276 -6.09 -8.21 17.11
C TYR A 276 -7.13 -8.68 16.08
N ASN A 277 -8.33 -8.10 16.16
CA ASN A 277 -9.33 -8.29 15.12
C ASN A 277 -9.12 -7.33 13.93
N VAL A 278 -9.89 -7.50 12.86
CA VAL A 278 -9.79 -6.69 11.63
C VAL A 278 -9.97 -5.18 11.89
N ILE A 279 -10.81 -4.80 12.86
CA ILE A 279 -11.09 -3.41 13.21
C ILE A 279 -9.93 -2.80 13.99
N ASP A 280 -9.29 -3.58 14.88
CA ASP A 280 -8.10 -3.12 15.60
C ASP A 280 -6.94 -2.87 14.62
N LYS A 281 -6.75 -3.77 13.65
CA LYS A 281 -5.75 -3.63 12.58
C LYS A 281 -6.02 -2.39 11.71
N MET A 282 -7.29 -2.13 11.35
CA MET A 282 -7.69 -0.90 10.66
C MET A 282 -7.40 0.35 11.50
N ARG A 283 -7.74 0.34 12.80
CA ARG A 283 -7.50 1.48 13.70
C ARG A 283 -6.01 1.82 13.82
N LEU A 284 -5.14 0.81 13.87
CA LEU A 284 -3.69 1.01 13.90
C LEU A 284 -3.13 1.63 12.61
N HIS A 285 -3.81 1.46 11.49
CA HIS A 285 -3.56 2.18 10.22
C HIS A 285 -4.56 3.33 9.97
N GLY A 286 -5.25 3.79 11.01
CA GLY A 286 -6.23 4.87 10.90
C GLY A 286 -5.57 6.25 10.80
N GLU A 287 -6.41 7.28 10.80
CA GLU A 287 -5.99 8.68 10.61
C GLU A 287 -4.93 9.12 11.63
N GLN A 288 -5.05 8.72 12.90
CA GLN A 288 -4.10 9.12 13.95
C GLN A 288 -2.67 8.73 13.59
N ALA A 289 -2.44 7.46 13.23
CA ALA A 289 -1.12 6.95 12.88
C ALA A 289 -0.64 7.47 11.51
N THR A 290 -1.54 7.62 10.55
CA THR A 290 -1.18 7.85 9.14
C THR A 290 -1.25 9.31 8.69
N LYS A 291 -1.75 10.24 9.51
CA LYS A 291 -1.87 11.67 9.13
C LYS A 291 -0.56 12.35 8.71
N TYR A 292 0.59 11.86 9.20
CA TYR A 292 1.92 12.36 8.82
C TYR A 292 2.64 11.45 7.80
N LEU A 293 1.98 10.42 7.28
CA LEU A 293 2.46 9.57 6.19
C LEU A 293 1.94 10.11 4.86
N ASP A 294 2.72 10.99 4.26
CA ASP A 294 2.47 11.59 2.94
C ASP A 294 2.96 10.71 1.77
N GLY A 295 3.79 9.70 2.03
CA GLY A 295 4.22 8.68 1.06
C GLY A 295 3.45 7.36 1.16
N GLY A 296 2.63 7.17 2.19
CA GLY A 296 1.64 6.09 2.25
C GLY A 296 2.05 4.84 3.05
N SER A 297 1.03 4.04 3.35
CA SER A 297 1.09 2.74 4.03
C SER A 297 -0.03 1.86 3.46
N ALA A 298 -0.04 0.57 3.82
CA ALA A 298 -1.11 -0.33 3.43
C ALA A 298 -1.51 -1.24 4.60
N CYS A 299 -2.80 -1.27 4.91
CA CYS A 299 -3.37 -2.22 5.88
C CYS A 299 -3.79 -3.51 5.17
N HIS A 300 -3.28 -4.66 5.63
CA HIS A 300 -3.62 -5.97 5.08
C HIS A 300 -4.48 -6.75 6.07
N LEU A 301 -5.69 -7.10 5.65
CA LEU A 301 -6.65 -7.85 6.46
C LEU A 301 -6.66 -9.31 6.00
N ASN A 302 -6.07 -10.20 6.77
CA ASN A 302 -6.09 -11.64 6.47
C ASN A 302 -7.35 -12.26 7.06
N LEU A 303 -8.18 -12.87 6.23
CA LEU A 303 -9.50 -13.41 6.55
C LEU A 303 -9.53 -14.91 6.28
N GLU A 304 -10.10 -15.69 7.20
CA GLU A 304 -10.20 -17.15 7.04
C GLU A 304 -11.07 -17.55 5.83
N GLN A 305 -12.09 -16.74 5.52
CA GLN A 305 -13.03 -16.96 4.42
C GLN A 305 -13.43 -15.64 3.75
N LEU A 306 -14.02 -15.74 2.56
CA LEU A 306 -14.58 -14.60 1.84
C LEU A 306 -15.77 -14.00 2.62
N LEU A 307 -15.92 -12.69 2.49
CA LEU A 307 -17.01 -11.93 3.08
C LEU A 307 -18.19 -11.86 2.11
N THR A 308 -19.40 -11.77 2.64
CA THR A 308 -20.54 -11.35 1.83
C THR A 308 -20.36 -9.91 1.35
N ALA A 309 -21.08 -9.52 0.29
CA ALA A 309 -21.02 -8.15 -0.22
C ALA A 309 -21.38 -7.12 0.87
N ASP A 310 -22.37 -7.41 1.73
CA ASP A 310 -22.74 -6.52 2.84
C ASP A 310 -21.66 -6.45 3.92
N GLN A 311 -20.98 -7.56 4.23
CA GLN A 311 -19.87 -7.57 5.17
C GLN A 311 -18.68 -6.76 4.64
N PHE A 312 -18.36 -6.89 3.35
CA PHE A 312 -17.30 -6.11 2.72
C PHE A 312 -17.64 -4.62 2.67
N TYR A 313 -18.89 -4.27 2.31
CA TYR A 313 -19.37 -2.89 2.33
C TYR A 313 -19.27 -2.27 3.73
N ASN A 314 -19.60 -3.03 4.78
CA ASN A 314 -19.40 -2.57 6.16
C ASN A 314 -17.93 -2.31 6.50
N LEU A 315 -16.97 -3.05 5.92
CA LEU A 315 -15.55 -2.75 6.10
C LEU A 315 -15.15 -1.43 5.43
N ILE A 316 -15.69 -1.10 4.25
CA ILE A 316 -15.51 0.22 3.61
C ILE A 316 -16.01 1.31 4.56
N LEU A 317 -17.24 1.18 5.11
CA LEU A 317 -17.78 2.15 6.06
C LEU A 317 -16.93 2.30 7.33
N VAL A 318 -16.34 1.21 7.83
CA VAL A 318 -15.45 1.25 8.99
C VAL A 318 -14.14 1.94 8.65
N ALA A 319 -13.53 1.59 7.51
CA ALA A 319 -12.27 2.18 7.06
C ALA A 319 -12.41 3.69 6.86
N GLY A 320 -13.48 4.16 6.20
CA GLY A 320 -13.76 5.59 6.04
C GLY A 320 -13.97 6.33 7.37
N LYS A 321 -14.60 5.69 8.37
CA LYS A 321 -14.75 6.26 9.73
C LYS A 321 -13.46 6.29 10.55
N LEU A 322 -12.60 5.29 10.39
CA LEU A 322 -11.31 5.22 11.09
C LEU A 322 -10.21 6.01 10.37
N GLY A 323 -10.44 6.43 9.13
CA GLY A 323 -9.44 7.04 8.27
C GLY A 323 -8.38 6.06 7.79
N THR A 324 -8.71 4.78 7.66
CA THR A 324 -7.83 3.75 7.07
C THR A 324 -7.85 3.90 5.54
N ASN A 325 -7.01 4.79 5.03
CA ASN A 325 -7.09 5.28 3.65
C ASN A 325 -6.66 4.28 2.57
N TYR A 326 -5.81 3.31 2.88
CA TYR A 326 -5.36 2.32 1.89
C TYR A 326 -5.26 0.92 2.51
N TRP A 327 -6.12 0.03 2.06
CA TRP A 327 -6.22 -1.30 2.65
C TRP A 327 -6.61 -2.37 1.64
N THR A 328 -6.37 -3.63 2.00
CA THR A 328 -6.74 -4.80 1.23
C THR A 328 -7.17 -5.93 2.14
N PHE A 329 -7.74 -6.97 1.54
CA PHE A 329 -8.16 -8.19 2.21
C PHE A 329 -7.60 -9.42 1.48
N ASN A 330 -7.27 -10.44 2.26
CA ASN A 330 -6.63 -11.64 1.78
C ASN A 330 -7.32 -12.87 2.36
N VAL A 331 -7.79 -13.74 1.48
CA VAL A 331 -8.12 -15.15 1.78
C VAL A 331 -7.06 -15.99 1.06
N LEU A 332 -6.63 -17.11 1.64
CA LEU A 332 -5.69 -17.99 0.96
C LEU A 332 -6.40 -18.65 -0.23
N MET A 333 -5.93 -18.36 -1.44
CA MET A 333 -6.46 -19.01 -2.64
C MET A 333 -5.77 -20.35 -2.83
N THR A 334 -6.54 -21.44 -2.88
CA THR A 334 -6.00 -22.79 -3.06
C THR A 334 -5.54 -22.98 -4.50
N CYS A 335 -4.27 -23.35 -4.69
CA CYS A 335 -3.65 -23.58 -5.98
C CYS A 335 -3.23 -25.05 -6.10
N CYS A 336 -3.93 -25.84 -6.92
CA CYS A 336 -3.57 -27.25 -7.10
C CYS A 336 -2.29 -27.41 -7.93
N ASN A 337 -1.33 -28.19 -7.43
CA ASN A 337 -0.09 -28.46 -8.14
C ASN A 337 -0.25 -29.54 -9.23
N GLU A 338 -1.23 -30.44 -9.07
CA GLU A 338 -1.49 -31.54 -10.01
C GLU A 338 -2.28 -31.10 -11.25
N CYS A 339 -3.43 -30.42 -11.08
CA CYS A 339 -4.32 -30.07 -12.19
C CYS A 339 -4.36 -28.58 -12.54
N GLY A 340 -3.60 -27.75 -11.81
CA GLY A 340 -3.51 -26.31 -12.03
C GLY A 340 -4.76 -25.51 -11.60
N HIS A 341 -5.80 -26.15 -11.08
CA HIS A 341 -7.02 -25.46 -10.66
C HIS A 341 -6.75 -24.51 -9.48
N ILE A 342 -7.30 -23.30 -9.58
CA ILE A 342 -7.24 -22.27 -8.54
C ILE A 342 -8.65 -22.06 -7.99
N ASP A 343 -8.81 -22.22 -6.68
CA ASP A 343 -10.03 -21.90 -5.95
C ASP A 343 -9.78 -20.64 -5.09
N VAL A 344 -10.76 -19.73 -5.07
CA VAL A 344 -10.69 -18.49 -4.30
C VAL A 344 -10.78 -18.72 -2.79
N ASN A 345 -11.21 -19.91 -2.36
CA ASN A 345 -11.34 -20.31 -0.96
C ASN A 345 -10.11 -21.09 -0.47
N THR A 346 -9.90 -21.04 0.85
CA THR A 346 -8.89 -21.84 1.54
C THR A 346 -9.41 -23.28 1.71
N LEU A 347 -8.84 -24.24 0.99
CA LEU A 347 -9.24 -25.64 1.01
C LEU A 347 -8.02 -26.54 1.27
N PRO A 348 -8.17 -27.64 2.03
CA PRO A 348 -7.08 -28.58 2.27
C PRO A 348 -6.77 -29.49 1.08
N LYS A 349 -7.63 -29.51 0.05
CA LYS A 349 -7.50 -30.32 -1.15
C LYS A 349 -8.15 -29.65 -2.35
N CYS A 350 -7.73 -30.02 -3.55
CA CYS A 350 -8.30 -29.49 -4.78
C CYS A 350 -9.75 -29.95 -4.96
N PRO A 351 -10.73 -29.03 -5.14
CA PRO A 351 -12.13 -29.40 -5.35
C PRO A 351 -12.38 -30.01 -6.74
N LYS A 352 -11.47 -29.83 -7.71
CA LYS A 352 -11.60 -30.33 -9.07
C LYS A 352 -11.09 -31.77 -9.25
N CYS A 353 -9.91 -32.09 -8.74
CA CYS A 353 -9.28 -33.42 -8.91
C CYS A 353 -9.14 -34.21 -7.61
N GLY A 354 -9.41 -33.62 -6.44
CA GLY A 354 -9.27 -34.27 -5.15
C GLY A 354 -7.85 -34.38 -4.59
N SER A 355 -6.83 -33.88 -5.30
CA SER A 355 -5.43 -33.92 -4.84
C SER A 355 -5.23 -33.12 -3.54
N GLU A 356 -4.45 -33.67 -2.62
CA GLU A 356 -3.97 -33.01 -1.40
C GLU A 356 -2.68 -32.20 -1.65
N ASP A 357 -2.05 -32.34 -2.83
CA ASP A 357 -0.92 -31.51 -3.24
C ASP A 357 -1.42 -30.14 -3.73
N VAL A 358 -1.63 -29.26 -2.75
CA VAL A 358 -2.06 -27.88 -2.95
C VAL A 358 -1.06 -26.90 -2.33
N ASP A 359 -0.85 -25.79 -3.03
CA ASP A 359 -0.20 -24.58 -2.54
C ASP A 359 -1.28 -23.51 -2.27
N TYR A 360 -0.88 -22.40 -1.66
CA TYR A 360 -1.76 -21.26 -1.40
C TYR A 360 -1.18 -19.98 -2.00
N ALA A 361 -2.05 -19.11 -2.52
CA ALA A 361 -1.67 -17.78 -2.99
C ALA A 361 -2.26 -16.69 -2.09
N THR A 362 -1.45 -15.66 -1.81
CA THR A 362 -1.86 -14.53 -0.97
C THR A 362 -1.00 -13.29 -1.20
N ARG A 363 -1.35 -12.16 -0.57
CA ARG A 363 -0.55 -10.92 -0.58
C ARG A 363 0.24 -10.77 0.71
N VAL A 364 1.53 -11.05 0.65
CA VAL A 364 2.43 -10.87 1.80
C VAL A 364 2.83 -9.40 1.97
N ILE A 365 3.08 -8.68 0.88
CA ILE A 365 3.68 -7.33 0.90
C ILE A 365 3.04 -6.34 -0.08
N GLY A 366 2.03 -6.77 -0.84
CA GLY A 366 1.29 -5.89 -1.76
C GLY A 366 0.76 -6.59 -3.00
N TYR A 367 1.45 -7.61 -3.49
CA TYR A 367 1.07 -8.33 -4.71
C TYR A 367 0.72 -9.79 -4.44
N LEU A 368 -0.17 -10.36 -5.27
CA LEU A 368 -0.70 -11.71 -5.13
C LEU A 368 0.24 -12.70 -5.79
N LYS A 369 0.69 -13.69 -5.02
CA LYS A 369 1.61 -14.72 -5.50
C LYS A 369 1.45 -15.99 -4.66
N ARG A 370 1.80 -17.14 -5.24
CA ARG A 370 1.94 -18.40 -4.52
C ARG A 370 2.94 -18.25 -3.37
N ILE A 371 2.64 -18.82 -2.21
CA ILE A 371 3.50 -18.73 -1.03
C ILE A 371 4.88 -19.31 -1.36
N THR A 372 4.92 -20.48 -1.99
CA THR A 372 6.17 -21.16 -2.39
C THR A 372 7.06 -20.34 -3.32
N ASN A 373 6.50 -19.37 -4.06
CA ASN A 373 7.27 -18.53 -4.96
C ASN A 373 7.89 -17.31 -4.26
N PHE A 374 7.54 -17.00 -3.00
CA PHE A 374 8.24 -15.98 -2.20
C PHE A 374 9.60 -16.50 -1.70
N SER A 375 10.46 -15.60 -1.21
CA SER A 375 11.70 -16.02 -0.56
C SER A 375 11.43 -16.91 0.66
N LEU A 376 12.36 -17.80 1.02
CA LEU A 376 12.19 -18.70 2.17
C LEU A 376 11.85 -17.97 3.47
N ALA A 377 12.45 -16.80 3.69
CA ALA A 377 12.15 -15.98 4.87
C ALA A 377 10.71 -15.45 4.84
N ARG A 378 10.19 -15.08 3.66
CA ARG A 378 8.80 -14.65 3.47
C ARG A 378 7.81 -15.79 3.53
N GLN A 379 8.19 -17.00 3.14
CA GLN A 379 7.39 -18.20 3.35
C GLN A 379 7.21 -18.49 4.85
N LYS A 380 8.30 -18.41 5.63
CA LYS A 380 8.24 -18.54 7.09
C LYS A 380 7.35 -17.48 7.72
N GLU A 381 7.53 -16.21 7.34
CA GLU A 381 6.70 -15.11 7.85
C GLU A 381 5.23 -15.26 7.46
N ALA A 382 4.92 -15.70 6.23
CA ALA A 382 3.57 -15.99 5.80
C ALA A 382 2.92 -17.10 6.65
N GLY A 383 3.69 -18.12 7.04
CA GLY A 383 3.24 -19.20 7.92
C GLY A 383 2.94 -18.76 9.37
N LEU A 384 3.39 -17.58 9.79
CA LEU A 384 3.07 -17.02 11.10
C LEU A 384 1.79 -16.18 11.10
N ARG A 385 1.28 -15.78 9.92
CA ARG A 385 0.18 -14.81 9.84
C ARG A 385 -1.13 -15.40 10.37
N TYR A 386 -1.80 -14.64 11.22
CA TYR A 386 -3.14 -14.97 11.67
C TYR A 386 -4.20 -14.54 10.64
N TYR A 387 -5.04 -15.51 10.25
CA TYR A 387 -6.22 -15.30 9.40
C TYR A 387 -7.46 -15.23 10.30
N ASN A 388 -8.09 -14.06 10.36
CA ASN A 388 -9.16 -13.77 11.29
C ASN A 388 -10.39 -14.66 11.01
N LYS A 389 -10.84 -15.37 12.06
CA LYS A 389 -12.05 -16.20 11.99
C LYS A 389 -13.31 -15.34 12.04
N PRO A 390 -14.37 -15.67 11.30
CA PRO A 390 -15.68 -15.11 11.55
C PRO A 390 -16.08 -15.44 12.98
N LYS A 391 -16.57 -14.46 13.75
CA LYS A 391 -17.29 -14.80 14.99
C LYS A 391 -18.54 -15.56 14.56
N THR A 392 -18.53 -16.89 14.70
CA THR A 392 -19.74 -17.70 14.64
C THR A 392 -20.71 -17.14 15.68
N LYS A 393 -21.91 -16.74 15.21
CA LYS A 393 -23.00 -16.35 16.09
C LYS A 393 -23.47 -17.54 16.93
#